data_AF-A0A2Z6IBC3-F1
#
_entry.id   AF-A0A2Z6IBC3-F1
#
_cell.length_a   1.000
_cell.length_b   1.000
_cell.length_c   1.000
_cell.angle_alpha   90.00
_cell.angle_beta   90.00
_cell.angle_gamma   90.00
#
_symmetry.space_group_name_H-M   'P 1'
#
loop_
_entity.id
_entity.type
_entity.pdbx_description
1 polymer ?
#
loop_
_entity_poly.entity_id
_entity_poly.type
_entity_poly.pdbx_seq_one_letter_code
_entity_poly.pdbx_strand_id
1 'polypeptide(L)'
;MKAYKGKEYFFHEMKARKIYRNGDIATVVRSFFGGVLKLTELYRLGKLEKYSITLLGVRFYSRVKRSSGLEYFFLRFNFKQVDTSKKNKDQLREISKNKNLIILRSNSGEAYLVLKYFIDSIIRDYLRIPQQQVLIICTKRYHAELVKHLCPQYSFIVEERKLFNDLPFYSELDGKKVLNLFPIQYYGAFEFSQDPQKNYFFWMKNFFIQNGIFLKSSKLHKQYKKENIQRKILLIPESVSSNSLNPQDIHDIVTILGDFGFQALINNPNIPFRKLLSATKEVAGIIAVRSGIVDFLIEAQLPTFVIYSSLPAKPYQVTDTESTSALLQYSLKYNPQCPPLLEEVVDQDFRIKLRQWLSNLDKDEFK
;
A
#
# COMPACT_ATOMS: atom_id res chain seq x y z
N MET A 1 -10.24 -48.03 31.27
CA MET A 1 -9.36 -47.08 30.56
C MET A 1 -10.09 -45.76 30.38
N LYS A 2 -9.54 -44.68 30.93
CA LYS A 2 -10.08 -43.32 30.84
C LYS A 2 -9.81 -42.75 29.43
N ALA A 3 -10.85 -42.36 28.71
CA ALA A 3 -10.74 -41.50 27.53
C ALA A 3 -11.23 -40.09 27.90
N TYR A 4 -10.36 -39.11 27.66
CA TYR A 4 -10.55 -37.69 27.94
C TYR A 4 -11.74 -37.11 27.15
N LYS A 5 -12.78 -36.65 27.85
CA LYS A 5 -13.69 -35.61 27.36
C LYS A 5 -13.07 -34.25 27.67
N GLY A 6 -12.32 -33.70 26.70
CA GLY A 6 -11.91 -32.30 26.72
C GLY A 6 -13.13 -31.43 26.44
N LYS A 7 -13.56 -30.65 27.44
CA LYS A 7 -14.61 -29.65 27.33
C LYS A 7 -14.21 -28.59 26.29
N GLU A 8 -15.04 -28.41 25.27
CA GLU A 8 -15.07 -27.19 24.47
C GLU A 8 -15.46 -26.02 25.39
N TYR A 9 -14.48 -25.19 25.75
CA TYR A 9 -14.78 -23.95 26.45
C TYR A 9 -15.19 -22.88 25.42
N PHE A 10 -16.49 -22.60 25.44
CA PHE A 10 -17.16 -21.39 24.99
C PHE A 10 -16.26 -20.14 25.01
N PHE A 11 -15.83 -19.66 23.84
CA PHE A 11 -15.27 -18.32 23.66
C PHE A 11 -15.86 -17.58 22.44
N HIS A 12 -17.07 -17.96 21.99
CA HIS A 12 -17.68 -17.35 20.81
C HIS A 12 -18.55 -16.11 21.07
N GLU A 13 -18.84 -15.73 22.32
CA GLU A 13 -19.70 -14.57 22.64
C GLU A 13 -19.06 -13.57 23.62
N MET A 14 -17.90 -12.96 23.33
CA MET A 14 -17.36 -11.94 24.26
C MET A 14 -16.60 -10.77 23.62
N LYS A 15 -16.93 -10.37 22.39
CA LYS A 15 -16.32 -9.18 21.77
C LYS A 15 -17.36 -8.32 21.06
N ALA A 16 -17.95 -7.38 21.78
CA ALA A 16 -18.69 -6.30 21.12
C ALA A 16 -17.69 -5.24 20.65
N ARG A 17 -17.51 -5.11 19.33
CA ARG A 17 -16.72 -4.03 18.71
C ARG A 17 -17.68 -2.97 18.18
N LYS A 18 -17.55 -1.74 18.67
CA LYS A 18 -18.29 -0.57 18.17
C LYS A 18 -17.29 0.43 17.61
N ILE A 19 -17.63 1.03 16.48
CA ILE A 19 -16.82 2.07 15.86
C ILE A 19 -17.70 3.30 15.66
N TYR A 20 -17.25 4.42 16.19
CA TYR A 20 -17.90 5.71 16.04
C TYR A 20 -17.03 6.59 15.15
N ARG A 21 -17.60 7.19 14.12
CA ARG A 21 -16.88 8.09 13.21
C ARG A 21 -17.48 9.48 13.26
N ASN A 22 -16.63 10.48 13.30
CA ASN A 22 -16.99 11.88 13.19
C ASN A 22 -15.87 12.63 12.45
N GLY A 23 -16.10 12.94 11.17
CA GLY A 23 -15.08 13.47 10.27
C GLY A 23 -13.82 12.59 10.27
N ASP A 24 -12.68 13.22 10.53
CA ASP A 24 -11.36 12.59 10.54
C ASP A 24 -11.06 11.72 11.78
N ILE A 25 -12.02 11.59 12.70
CA ILE A 25 -11.86 10.87 13.96
C ILE A 25 -12.65 9.57 13.92
N ALA A 26 -11.99 8.46 14.26
CA ALA A 26 -12.62 7.17 14.53
C ALA A 26 -12.33 6.73 15.96
N THR A 27 -13.38 6.44 16.74
CA THR A 27 -13.28 5.84 18.06
C THR A 27 -13.70 4.38 17.98
N VAL A 28 -12.77 3.47 18.29
CA VAL A 28 -13.02 2.03 18.32
C VAL A 28 -13.13 1.60 19.78
N VAL A 29 -14.27 1.02 20.14
CA VAL A 29 -14.53 0.47 21.47
C VAL A 29 -14.66 -1.03 21.35
N ARG A 30 -13.85 -1.78 22.12
CA ARG A 30 -13.98 -3.24 22.25
C ARG A 30 -14.34 -3.57 23.68
N SER A 31 -15.49 -4.20 23.87
CA SER A 31 -16.00 -4.60 25.18
C SER A 31 -15.90 -6.11 25.33
N PHE A 32 -15.44 -6.55 26.49
CA PHE A 32 -15.31 -7.96 26.88
C PHE A 32 -16.07 -8.19 28.18
N PHE A 33 -16.52 -9.43 28.41
CA PHE A 33 -17.22 -9.83 29.64
C PHE A 33 -18.39 -8.89 29.99
N GLY A 34 -19.32 -8.68 29.04
CA GLY A 34 -20.45 -7.75 29.26
C GLY A 34 -20.05 -6.28 29.43
N GLY A 35 -18.80 -5.90 29.10
CA GLY A 35 -18.29 -4.54 29.27
C GLY A 35 -17.53 -4.30 30.57
N VAL A 36 -17.25 -5.34 31.36
CA VAL A 36 -16.34 -5.27 32.52
C VAL A 36 -14.96 -4.76 32.09
N LEU A 37 -14.44 -5.27 30.97
CA LEU A 37 -13.21 -4.79 30.36
C LEU A 37 -13.56 -4.06 29.06
N LYS A 38 -13.08 -2.82 28.92
CA LYS A 38 -13.23 -2.03 27.69
C LYS A 38 -11.88 -1.52 27.21
N LEU A 39 -11.62 -1.71 25.93
CA LEU A 39 -10.53 -1.07 25.19
C LEU A 39 -11.13 0.07 24.37
N THR A 40 -10.54 1.25 24.45
CA THR A 40 -10.93 2.41 23.64
C THR A 40 -9.71 2.93 22.90
N GLU A 41 -9.83 2.99 21.58
CA GLU A 41 -8.80 3.49 20.67
C GLU A 41 -9.38 4.69 19.93
N LEU A 42 -8.68 5.82 19.95
CA LEU A 42 -9.02 7.01 19.19
C LEU A 42 -7.99 7.20 18.09
N TYR A 43 -8.47 7.11 16.85
CA TYR A 43 -7.70 7.35 15.65
C TYR A 43 -8.09 8.71 15.08
N ARG A 44 -7.09 9.51 14.68
CA ARG A 44 -7.28 10.71 13.85
C ARG A 44 -6.53 10.51 12.55
N LEU A 45 -7.20 10.59 11.42
CA LEU A 45 -6.62 10.31 10.10
C LEU A 45 -5.81 9.00 10.11
N GLY A 46 -6.42 7.92 10.61
CA GLY A 46 -5.79 6.58 10.70
C GLY A 46 -4.65 6.46 11.73
N LYS A 47 -4.23 7.55 12.37
CA LYS A 47 -3.18 7.55 13.39
C LYS A 47 -3.76 7.39 14.78
N LEU A 48 -3.28 6.40 15.54
CA LEU A 48 -3.72 6.16 16.92
C LEU A 48 -3.19 7.26 17.86
N GLU A 49 -4.07 8.19 18.25
CA GLU A 49 -3.75 9.30 19.16
C GLU A 49 -3.95 8.92 20.62
N LYS A 50 -5.00 8.16 20.93
CA LYS A 50 -5.30 7.76 22.31
C LYS A 50 -5.66 6.30 22.38
N TYR A 51 -5.18 5.66 23.43
CA TYR A 51 -5.53 4.30 23.79
C TYR A 51 -5.86 4.28 25.28
N SER A 52 -6.93 3.61 25.68
CA SER A 52 -7.23 3.43 27.09
C SER A 52 -7.85 2.06 27.35
N ILE A 53 -7.53 1.52 28.52
CA ILE A 53 -8.15 0.32 29.05
C ILE A 53 -8.91 0.69 30.32
N THR A 54 -10.16 0.27 30.36
CA THR A 54 -11.10 0.50 31.45
C THR A 54 -11.53 -0.85 32.02
N LEU A 55 -11.43 -1.02 33.33
CA LEU A 55 -11.91 -2.18 34.07
C LEU A 55 -12.98 -1.71 35.06
N LEU A 56 -14.17 -2.31 35.02
CA LEU A 56 -15.31 -1.96 35.88
C LEU A 56 -15.63 -0.46 35.88
N GLY A 57 -15.55 0.18 34.70
CA GLY A 57 -15.77 1.63 34.55
C GLY A 57 -14.58 2.51 34.95
N VAL A 58 -13.56 1.96 35.60
CA VAL A 58 -12.35 2.69 36.01
C VAL A 58 -11.28 2.57 34.93
N ARG A 59 -10.80 3.69 34.41
CA ARG A 59 -9.66 3.72 33.48
C ARG A 59 -8.39 3.36 34.26
N PHE A 60 -7.86 2.15 34.03
CA PHE A 60 -6.65 1.70 34.71
C PHE A 60 -5.38 2.07 33.94
N TYR A 61 -5.47 2.17 32.62
CA TYR A 61 -4.33 2.50 31.78
C TYR A 61 -4.76 3.41 30.65
N SER A 62 -3.93 4.38 30.31
CA SER A 62 -4.05 5.06 29.04
C SER A 62 -2.72 5.52 28.48
N ARG A 63 -2.65 5.60 27.16
CA ARG A 63 -1.56 6.19 26.40
C ARG A 63 -2.14 7.32 25.57
N VAL A 64 -1.56 8.51 25.70
CA VAL A 64 -1.95 9.69 24.94
C VAL A 64 -0.76 10.16 24.12
N LYS A 65 -0.99 10.40 22.83
CA LYS A 65 -0.04 11.03 21.94
C LYS A 65 -0.22 12.55 22.01
N ARG A 66 0.85 13.26 22.35
CA ARG A 66 0.94 14.72 22.26
C ARG A 66 1.98 15.12 21.20
N SER A 67 2.06 16.42 20.92
CA SER A 67 3.08 16.99 20.02
C SER A 67 4.51 16.66 20.47
N SER A 68 4.77 16.63 21.78
CA SER A 68 6.09 16.37 22.38
C SER A 68 6.42 14.89 22.56
N GLY A 69 5.46 13.97 22.41
CA GLY A 69 5.72 12.54 22.63
C GLY A 69 4.53 11.71 23.07
N LEU A 70 4.82 10.60 23.77
CA LEU A 70 3.83 9.70 24.33
C LEU A 70 3.82 9.82 25.85
N GLU A 71 2.64 10.01 26.41
CA GLU A 71 2.39 9.98 27.85
C GLU A 71 1.62 8.72 28.22
N TYR A 72 2.03 8.08 29.30
CA TYR A 72 1.44 6.85 29.82
C TYR A 72 0.91 7.10 31.23
N PHE A 73 -0.34 6.72 31.43
CA PHE A 73 -1.04 6.91 32.69
C PHE A 73 -1.47 5.55 33.23
N PHE A 74 -1.21 5.34 34.52
CA PHE A 74 -1.81 4.27 35.30
C PHE A 74 -2.79 4.92 36.26
N LEU A 75 -4.06 4.55 36.17
CA LEU A 75 -5.17 5.32 36.73
C LEU A 75 -5.12 6.78 36.25
N ARG A 76 -4.82 7.71 37.17
CA ARG A 76 -4.69 9.15 36.89
C ARG A 76 -3.23 9.63 36.91
N PHE A 77 -2.29 8.78 37.32
CA PHE A 77 -0.89 9.15 37.50
C PHE A 77 -0.12 8.95 36.20
N ASN A 78 0.55 10.00 35.73
CA ASN A 78 1.54 9.88 34.66
C ASN A 78 2.77 9.18 35.24
N PHE A 79 3.05 7.97 34.78
CA PHE A 79 4.17 7.18 35.27
C PHE A 79 5.31 7.09 34.24
N LYS A 80 5.06 7.50 32.99
CA LYS A 80 6.07 7.44 31.93
C LYS A 80 5.76 8.45 30.83
N GLN A 81 6.79 9.20 30.45
CA GLN A 81 6.79 10.07 29.29
C GLN A 81 7.93 9.66 28.35
N VAL A 82 7.64 9.58 27.06
CA VAL A 82 8.63 9.25 26.02
C VAL A 82 8.65 10.37 25.01
N ASP A 83 9.77 11.10 24.94
CA ASP A 83 10.03 12.05 23.86
C ASP A 83 10.37 11.29 22.58
N THR A 84 9.36 11.11 21.72
CA THR A 84 9.53 10.44 20.44
C THR A 84 10.30 11.31 19.44
N SER A 85 10.27 12.63 19.60
CA SER A 85 10.97 13.56 18.70
C SER A 85 12.48 13.42 18.86
N LYS A 86 12.98 13.49 20.10
CA LYS A 86 14.40 13.32 20.41
C LYS A 86 14.92 11.97 19.96
N LYS A 87 14.23 10.88 20.33
CA LYS A 87 14.62 9.52 19.92
C LYS A 87 14.69 9.35 18.40
N ASN A 88 13.71 9.88 17.66
CA ASN A 88 13.71 9.78 16.21
C ASN A 88 14.87 10.59 15.60
N LYS A 89 15.16 11.79 16.12
CA LYS A 89 16.29 12.61 15.66
C LYS A 89 17.63 11.89 15.85
N ASP A 90 17.87 11.30 17.03
CA ASP A 90 19.12 10.59 17.32
C ASP A 90 19.33 9.40 16.38
N GLN A 91 18.28 8.63 16.09
CA GLN A 91 18.35 7.53 15.13
C GLN A 91 18.55 8.00 13.68
N LEU A 92 17.90 9.11 13.28
CA LEU A 92 18.10 9.68 11.95
C LEU A 92 19.52 10.24 11.77
N ARG A 93 20.16 10.75 12.83
CA ARG A 93 21.56 11.21 12.81
C ARG A 93 22.52 10.08 12.50
N GLU A 94 22.34 8.94 13.17
CA GLU A 94 23.13 7.72 12.95
C GLU A 94 23.06 7.26 11.48
N ILE A 95 21.87 7.38 10.87
CA ILE A 95 21.61 6.95 9.50
C ILE A 95 22.10 7.97 8.46
N SER A 96 21.86 9.26 8.69
CA SER A 96 22.09 10.34 7.72
C SER A 96 23.53 10.36 7.22
N LYS A 97 24.53 10.14 8.08
CA LYS A 97 25.96 10.20 7.74
C LYS A 97 26.28 11.39 6.81
N ASN A 98 25.74 12.58 7.12
CA ASN A 98 25.84 13.84 6.36
C ASN A 98 25.01 13.98 5.07
N LYS A 99 24.11 13.05 4.76
CA LYS A 99 23.19 13.11 3.60
C LYS A 99 21.80 13.61 3.97
N ASN A 100 21.13 14.23 3.01
CA ASN A 100 19.69 14.49 3.06
C ASN A 100 18.94 13.17 2.90
N LEU A 101 17.82 13.05 3.60
CA LEU A 101 17.07 11.81 3.70
C LEU A 101 15.75 11.91 2.93
N ILE A 102 15.48 10.90 2.11
CA ILE A 102 14.16 10.69 1.52
C ILE A 102 13.67 9.32 1.98
N ILE A 103 12.60 9.30 2.75
CA ILE A 103 12.08 8.10 3.40
C ILE A 103 10.90 7.60 2.58
N LEU A 104 11.03 6.41 2.00
CA LEU A 104 9.97 5.80 1.20
C LEU A 104 9.12 4.88 2.08
N ARG A 105 7.96 5.40 2.51
CA ARG A 105 7.03 4.73 3.42
C ARG A 105 5.68 4.49 2.75
N SER A 106 5.68 3.68 1.70
CA SER A 106 4.47 3.40 0.91
C SER A 106 4.21 1.94 0.66
N ASN A 107 3.11 1.63 -0.03
CA ASN A 107 2.98 0.35 -0.72
C ASN A 107 3.75 0.41 -2.04
N SER A 108 3.84 -0.74 -2.72
CA SER A 108 4.62 -0.86 -3.95
C SER A 108 4.12 0.05 -5.08
N GLY A 109 2.81 0.30 -5.16
CA GLY A 109 2.22 1.17 -6.18
C GLY A 109 2.64 2.63 -6.03
N GLU A 110 2.45 3.25 -4.86
CA GLU A 110 2.87 4.64 -4.66
C GLU A 110 4.39 4.79 -4.62
N ALA A 111 5.11 3.77 -4.15
CA ALA A 111 6.56 3.72 -4.25
C ALA A 111 7.01 3.82 -5.71
N TYR A 112 6.46 2.96 -6.57
CA TYR A 112 6.74 2.94 -7.98
C TYR A 112 6.43 4.29 -8.63
N LEU A 113 5.24 4.83 -8.42
CA LEU A 113 4.83 6.08 -9.05
C LEU A 113 5.68 7.28 -8.63
N VAL A 114 6.03 7.39 -7.35
CA VAL A 114 6.90 8.50 -6.88
C VAL A 114 8.29 8.39 -7.46
N LEU A 115 8.88 7.19 -7.43
CA LEU A 115 10.20 6.95 -8.01
C LEU A 115 10.20 7.19 -9.52
N LYS A 116 9.11 6.86 -10.21
CA LYS A 116 8.98 7.05 -11.66
C LYS A 116 8.75 8.50 -12.07
N TYR A 117 7.83 9.19 -11.40
CA TYR A 117 7.27 10.45 -11.89
C TYR A 117 7.63 11.69 -11.06
N PHE A 118 7.97 11.52 -9.77
CA PHE A 118 8.11 12.67 -8.86
C PHE A 118 9.53 12.84 -8.30
N ILE A 119 10.33 11.78 -8.22
CA ILE A 119 11.58 11.80 -7.45
C ILE A 119 12.58 12.86 -7.93
N ASP A 120 12.69 13.06 -9.25
CA ASP A 120 13.62 14.05 -9.80
C ASP A 120 13.15 15.48 -9.51
N SER A 121 11.86 15.75 -9.59
CA SER A 121 11.28 17.05 -9.19
C SER A 121 11.39 17.29 -7.70
N ILE A 122 11.18 16.25 -6.88
CA ILE A 122 11.40 16.31 -5.43
C ILE A 122 12.84 16.72 -5.12
N ILE A 123 13.82 16.08 -5.75
CA ILE A 123 15.24 16.29 -5.42
C ILE A 123 15.78 17.60 -5.99
N ARG A 124 15.52 17.86 -7.27
CA ARG A 124 16.12 18.98 -8.01
C ARG A 124 15.37 20.29 -7.81
N ASP A 125 14.04 20.24 -7.88
CA ASP A 125 13.22 21.46 -7.90
C ASP A 125 12.78 21.87 -6.49
N TYR A 126 12.31 20.90 -5.69
CA TYR A 126 11.78 21.14 -4.35
C TYR A 126 12.89 21.18 -3.28
N LEU A 127 13.68 20.11 -3.15
CA LEU A 127 14.75 20.05 -2.16
C LEU A 127 15.98 20.85 -2.58
N ARG A 128 16.23 21.00 -3.89
CA ARG A 128 17.40 21.69 -4.46
C ARG A 128 18.73 21.18 -3.89
N ILE A 129 18.87 19.85 -3.86
CA ILE A 129 20.04 19.18 -3.29
C ILE A 129 20.84 18.42 -4.36
N PRO A 130 22.18 18.38 -4.27
CA PRO A 130 22.99 17.56 -5.16
C PRO A 130 22.64 16.08 -5.01
N GLN A 131 22.58 15.38 -6.13
CA GLN A 131 22.18 13.97 -6.19
C GLN A 131 23.02 13.07 -5.25
N GLN A 132 24.32 13.33 -5.15
CA GLN A 132 25.27 12.57 -4.33
C GLN A 132 25.03 12.75 -2.83
N GLN A 133 24.33 13.82 -2.43
CA GLN A 133 23.96 14.12 -1.05
C GLN A 133 22.59 13.57 -0.66
N VAL A 134 21.98 12.71 -1.49
CA VAL A 134 20.70 12.06 -1.21
C VAL A 134 20.93 10.63 -0.72
N LEU A 135 20.23 10.25 0.34
CA LEU A 135 20.06 8.87 0.77
C LEU A 135 18.57 8.53 0.82
N ILE A 136 18.17 7.52 0.04
CA ILE A 136 16.80 6.99 0.07
C ILE A 136 16.72 5.90 1.13
N ILE A 137 15.83 6.06 2.11
CA ILE A 137 15.55 5.07 3.13
C ILE A 137 14.35 4.24 2.68
N CYS A 138 14.61 2.97 2.35
CA CYS A 138 13.63 1.99 1.94
C CYS A 138 13.04 1.28 3.16
N THR A 139 11.78 1.56 3.49
CA THR A 139 11.13 0.90 4.65
C THR A 139 10.72 -0.55 4.43
N LYS A 140 10.87 -1.07 3.20
CA LYS A 140 10.52 -2.44 2.79
C LYS A 140 11.51 -2.90 1.73
N ARG A 141 11.79 -4.20 1.64
CA ARG A 141 12.78 -4.76 0.70
C ARG A 141 12.47 -4.46 -0.77
N TYR A 142 11.21 -4.54 -1.19
CA TYR A 142 10.83 -4.24 -2.57
C TYR A 142 11.05 -2.77 -2.95
N HIS A 143 11.07 -1.82 -1.99
CA HIS A 143 11.44 -0.44 -2.28
C HIS A 143 12.88 -0.35 -2.79
N ALA A 144 13.81 -1.13 -2.22
CA ALA A 144 15.19 -1.16 -2.68
C ALA A 144 15.30 -1.73 -4.09
N GLU A 145 14.49 -2.73 -4.45
CA GLU A 145 14.43 -3.24 -5.82
C GLU A 145 13.96 -2.16 -6.81
N LEU A 146 12.90 -1.42 -6.46
CA LEU A 146 12.38 -0.31 -7.25
C LEU A 146 13.41 0.81 -7.40
N VAL A 147 14.08 1.24 -6.32
CA VAL A 147 15.12 2.27 -6.39
C VAL A 147 16.27 1.81 -7.27
N LYS A 148 16.78 0.58 -7.08
CA LYS A 148 17.87 0.03 -7.90
C LYS A 148 17.50 -0.02 -9.38
N HIS A 149 16.22 -0.17 -9.70
CA HIS A 149 15.71 -0.28 -11.07
C HIS A 149 15.45 1.08 -11.72
N LEU A 150 14.65 1.93 -11.06
CA LEU A 150 14.17 3.20 -11.60
C LEU A 150 15.15 4.34 -11.39
N CYS A 151 15.89 4.31 -10.29
CA CYS A 151 16.75 5.41 -9.88
C CYS A 151 18.12 4.92 -9.38
N PRO A 152 18.86 4.15 -10.19
CA PRO A 152 20.13 3.53 -9.79
C PRO A 152 21.20 4.56 -9.36
N GLN A 153 21.01 5.83 -9.70
CA GLN A 153 21.92 6.92 -9.43
C GLN A 153 21.87 7.44 -7.98
N TYR A 154 20.88 7.03 -7.18
CA TYR A 154 20.77 7.42 -5.77
C TYR A 154 21.26 6.31 -4.83
N SER A 155 21.94 6.70 -3.75
CA SER A 155 22.25 5.78 -2.66
C SER A 155 20.97 5.41 -1.91
N PHE A 156 20.86 4.16 -1.46
CA PHE A 156 19.75 3.72 -0.62
C PHE A 156 20.19 2.74 0.45
N ILE A 157 19.39 2.64 1.52
CA ILE A 157 19.49 1.60 2.55
C ILE A 157 18.11 1.03 2.82
N VAL A 158 18.05 -0.19 3.35
CA VAL A 158 16.80 -0.77 3.87
C VAL A 158 16.78 -0.56 5.38
N GLU A 159 15.72 0.07 5.88
CA GLU A 159 15.51 0.29 7.31
C GLU A 159 14.02 0.10 7.64
N GLU A 160 13.70 -1.02 8.28
CA GLU A 160 12.31 -1.44 8.56
C GLU A 160 11.79 -0.91 9.92
N ARG A 161 12.62 -0.16 10.67
CA ARG A 161 12.22 0.42 11.96
C ARG A 161 10.96 1.28 11.82
N LYS A 162 10.06 1.14 12.81
CA LYS A 162 8.83 1.96 12.96
C LYS A 162 9.08 3.44 13.30
N LEU A 163 10.34 3.88 13.37
CA LEU A 163 10.73 5.23 13.79
C LEU A 163 10.17 6.32 12.86
N PHE A 164 9.95 5.99 11.59
CA PHE A 164 9.40 6.90 10.58
C PHE A 164 7.90 7.16 10.72
N ASN A 165 7.23 6.46 11.65
CA ASN A 165 5.78 6.52 11.78
C ASN A 165 5.25 7.91 12.12
N ASP A 166 6.09 8.68 12.82
CA ASP A 166 5.72 9.95 13.43
C ASP A 166 6.40 11.17 12.82
N LEU A 167 7.24 10.96 11.79
CA LEU A 167 7.86 12.07 11.10
C LEU A 167 6.82 12.81 10.24
N PRO A 168 6.81 14.16 10.26
CA PRO A 168 6.02 14.95 9.33
C PRO A 168 6.51 14.75 7.90
N PHE A 169 5.75 15.24 6.93
CA PHE A 169 6.14 15.19 5.51
C PHE A 169 7.53 15.79 5.27
N TYR A 170 7.81 16.96 5.86
CA TYR A 170 9.11 17.61 5.82
C TYR A 170 9.61 17.92 7.24
N SER A 171 10.89 17.68 7.49
CA SER A 171 11.59 18.18 8.68
C SER A 171 13.07 18.42 8.39
N GLU A 172 13.76 19.07 9.32
CA GLU A 172 15.19 19.32 9.26
C GLU A 172 15.92 18.66 10.42
N LEU A 173 17.12 18.17 10.14
CA LEU A 173 18.01 17.52 11.09
C LEU A 173 19.43 18.03 10.87
N ASP A 174 19.92 18.87 11.78
CA ASP A 174 21.27 19.44 11.74
C ASP A 174 21.62 20.06 10.36
N GLY A 175 20.69 20.85 9.82
CA GLY A 175 20.82 21.49 8.49
C GLY A 175 20.60 20.55 7.30
N LYS A 176 20.28 19.27 7.52
CA LYS A 176 19.90 18.31 6.48
C LYS A 176 18.39 18.23 6.34
N LYS A 177 17.94 18.13 5.09
CA LYS A 177 16.52 17.97 4.77
C LYS A 177 16.11 16.51 4.94
N VAL A 178 14.98 16.29 5.59
CA VAL A 178 14.37 14.97 5.80
C VAL A 178 12.96 14.99 5.25
N LEU A 179 12.73 14.25 4.17
CA LEU A 179 11.44 14.12 3.53
C LEU A 179 10.83 12.74 3.80
N ASN A 180 9.71 12.70 4.52
CA ASN A 180 8.95 11.48 4.76
C ASN A 180 7.85 11.35 3.71
N LEU A 181 8.09 10.55 2.67
CA LEU A 181 7.10 10.30 1.63
C LEU A 181 5.98 9.46 2.23
N PHE A 182 4.74 9.94 2.07
CA PHE A 182 3.53 9.27 2.56
C PHE A 182 3.49 9.06 4.08
N PRO A 183 3.48 10.15 4.87
CA PRO A 183 3.25 10.04 6.30
C PRO A 183 1.88 9.41 6.57
N ILE A 184 1.65 8.82 7.75
CA ILE A 184 0.40 8.08 8.03
C ILE A 184 -0.87 8.91 7.78
N GLN A 185 -0.78 10.23 7.99
CA GLN A 185 -1.85 11.18 7.75
C GLN A 185 -2.24 11.28 6.27
N TYR A 186 -1.33 11.03 5.33
CA TYR A 186 -1.63 10.95 3.90
C TYR A 186 -2.66 9.84 3.62
N TYR A 187 -2.39 8.63 4.13
CA TYR A 187 -3.28 7.48 3.98
C TYR A 187 -4.59 7.69 4.73
N GLY A 188 -4.51 8.25 5.94
CA GLY A 188 -5.68 8.65 6.70
C GLY A 188 -6.59 9.60 5.92
N ALA A 189 -6.04 10.69 5.38
CA ALA A 189 -6.82 11.67 4.65
C ALA A 189 -7.47 11.05 3.39
N PHE A 190 -6.76 10.18 2.66
CA PHE A 190 -7.32 9.46 1.51
C PHE A 190 -8.52 8.59 1.90
N GLU A 191 -8.37 7.83 2.99
CA GLU A 191 -9.37 6.85 3.42
C GLU A 191 -10.59 7.49 4.08
N PHE A 192 -10.40 8.57 4.84
CA PHE A 192 -11.47 9.29 5.50
C PHE A 192 -12.19 10.29 4.58
N SER A 193 -11.56 10.67 3.46
CA SER A 193 -12.19 11.50 2.44
C SER A 193 -13.49 10.89 1.94
N GLN A 194 -14.53 11.72 1.89
CA GLN A 194 -15.85 11.41 1.34
C GLN A 194 -15.94 11.68 -0.16
N ASP A 195 -14.83 12.06 -0.81
CA ASP A 195 -14.80 12.33 -2.24
C ASP A 195 -15.12 11.04 -3.04
N PRO A 196 -16.25 11.00 -3.77
CA PRO A 196 -16.67 9.82 -4.53
C PRO A 196 -15.82 9.59 -5.79
N GLN A 197 -15.06 10.58 -6.25
CA GLN A 197 -14.18 10.47 -7.42
C GLN A 197 -12.69 10.33 -7.03
N LYS A 198 -12.41 9.97 -5.77
CA LYS A 198 -11.03 9.82 -5.29
C LYS A 198 -10.35 8.67 -6.02
N ASN A 199 -9.41 8.97 -6.92
CA ASN A 199 -8.45 8.02 -7.44
C ASN A 199 -7.08 8.25 -6.76
N TYR A 200 -6.39 7.17 -6.42
CA TYR A 200 -5.16 7.22 -5.64
C TYR A 200 -4.02 7.97 -6.36
N PHE A 201 -3.94 7.90 -7.70
CA PHE A 201 -2.92 8.63 -8.47
C PHE A 201 -3.16 10.13 -8.41
N PHE A 202 -4.40 10.58 -8.61
CA PHE A 202 -4.75 12.00 -8.49
C PHE A 202 -4.60 12.49 -7.05
N TRP A 203 -4.97 11.67 -6.08
CA TRP A 203 -4.77 11.99 -4.67
C TRP A 203 -3.29 12.24 -4.37
N MET A 204 -2.41 11.34 -4.82
CA MET A 204 -0.96 11.49 -4.70
C MET A 204 -0.45 12.76 -5.41
N LYS A 205 -0.88 12.98 -6.67
CA LYS A 205 -0.49 14.16 -7.44
C LYS A 205 -0.89 15.45 -6.72
N ASN A 206 -2.13 15.54 -6.24
CA ASN A 206 -2.65 16.70 -5.53
C ASN A 206 -1.92 16.91 -4.20
N PHE A 207 -1.64 15.83 -3.46
CA PHE A 207 -0.84 15.88 -2.24
C PHE A 207 0.53 16.51 -2.49
N PHE A 208 1.24 16.09 -3.55
CA PHE A 208 2.52 16.68 -3.90
C PHE A 208 2.40 18.15 -4.33
N ILE A 209 1.40 18.49 -5.17
CA ILE A 209 1.17 19.88 -5.62
C ILE A 209 0.89 20.80 -4.43
N GLN A 210 0.05 20.38 -3.49
CA GLN A 210 -0.26 21.14 -2.27
C GLN A 210 0.97 21.38 -1.39
N ASN A 211 1.97 20.51 -1.49
CA ASN A 211 3.25 20.65 -0.81
C ASN A 211 4.32 21.33 -1.69
N GLY A 212 3.94 21.95 -2.81
CA GLY A 212 4.85 22.69 -3.70
C GLY A 212 5.71 21.81 -4.62
N ILE A 213 5.36 20.53 -4.79
CA ILE A 213 6.06 19.58 -5.66
C ILE A 213 5.21 19.33 -6.90
N PHE A 214 5.73 19.74 -8.05
CA PHE A 214 5.04 19.59 -9.32
C PHE A 214 5.54 18.36 -10.08
N LEU A 215 4.60 17.67 -10.74
CA LEU A 215 4.92 16.61 -11.68
C LEU A 215 5.52 17.23 -12.94
N LYS A 216 6.78 16.95 -13.26
CA LYS A 216 7.31 17.20 -14.61
C LYS A 216 6.83 16.10 -15.55
N SER A 217 6.68 16.42 -16.85
CA SER A 217 6.46 15.41 -17.87
C SER A 217 7.63 14.42 -17.79
N SER A 218 7.36 13.21 -17.31
CA SER A 218 8.36 12.16 -17.30
C SER A 218 8.75 11.89 -18.74
N LYS A 219 10.06 11.76 -19.01
CA LYS A 219 10.49 11.04 -20.19
C LYS A 219 9.87 9.65 -20.08
N LEU A 220 9.01 9.30 -21.02
CA LEU A 220 8.60 7.90 -21.22
C LEU A 220 9.90 7.09 -21.23
N HIS A 221 10.12 6.26 -20.21
CA HIS A 221 11.26 5.36 -20.27
C HIS A 221 11.08 4.49 -21.51
N LYS A 222 12.22 4.16 -22.15
CA LYS A 222 12.27 3.27 -23.31
C LYS A 222 11.32 2.10 -23.06
N GLN A 223 10.32 1.98 -23.93
CA GLN A 223 9.37 0.88 -23.93
C GLN A 223 10.17 -0.42 -23.89
N TYR A 224 9.80 -1.32 -22.98
CA TYR A 224 10.44 -2.64 -22.92
C TYR A 224 10.20 -3.33 -24.27
N LYS A 225 11.28 -3.65 -24.98
CA LYS A 225 11.18 -4.38 -26.25
C LYS A 225 10.58 -5.76 -25.96
N LYS A 226 9.41 -6.03 -26.54
CA LYS A 226 8.82 -7.37 -26.60
C LYS A 226 9.74 -8.25 -27.44
N GLU A 227 10.04 -9.45 -26.97
CA GLU A 227 10.96 -10.38 -27.63
C GLU A 227 10.29 -11.75 -27.66
N ASN A 228 9.98 -12.27 -28.86
CA ASN A 228 9.45 -13.63 -29.02
C ASN A 228 8.17 -13.89 -28.21
N ILE A 229 7.11 -13.08 -28.45
CA ILE A 229 5.83 -13.19 -27.75
C ILE A 229 5.24 -14.58 -27.98
N GLN A 230 4.97 -15.29 -26.89
CA GLN A 230 4.34 -16.61 -26.92
C GLN A 230 2.87 -16.48 -26.55
N ARG A 231 2.07 -17.51 -26.87
CA ARG A 231 0.70 -17.68 -26.36
C ARG A 231 0.72 -18.05 -24.87
N LYS A 232 1.30 -17.17 -24.06
CA LYS A 232 1.40 -17.25 -22.60
C LYS A 232 0.79 -16.01 -21.99
N ILE A 233 0.11 -16.18 -20.85
CA ILE A 233 -0.44 -15.07 -20.06
C ILE A 233 0.17 -15.13 -18.65
N LEU A 234 0.71 -14.01 -18.19
CA LEU A 234 1.18 -13.89 -16.81
C LEU A 234 -0.01 -13.69 -15.88
N LEU A 235 -0.26 -14.65 -14.99
CA LEU A 235 -1.33 -14.59 -13.99
C LEU A 235 -0.78 -14.21 -12.61
N ILE A 236 -1.32 -13.16 -12.00
CA ILE A 236 -0.95 -12.67 -10.66
C ILE A 236 -2.19 -12.77 -9.77
N PRO A 237 -2.43 -13.93 -9.12
CA PRO A 237 -3.67 -14.18 -8.40
C PRO A 237 -3.68 -13.61 -6.98
N GLU A 238 -2.51 -13.22 -6.46
CA GLU A 238 -2.32 -12.84 -5.06
C GLU A 238 -2.07 -11.34 -4.88
N SER A 239 -2.54 -10.83 -3.75
CA SER A 239 -2.36 -9.45 -3.31
C SER A 239 -2.29 -9.36 -1.80
N VAL A 240 -1.44 -8.48 -1.30
CA VAL A 240 -1.36 -8.15 0.15
C VAL A 240 -2.39 -7.07 0.52
N SER A 241 -2.82 -6.26 -0.45
CA SER A 241 -3.69 -5.10 -0.24
C SER A 241 -5.17 -5.38 -0.48
N SER A 242 -5.49 -6.48 -1.18
CA SER A 242 -6.83 -6.87 -1.58
C SER A 242 -6.99 -8.38 -1.45
N ASN A 243 -8.23 -8.86 -1.48
CA ASN A 243 -8.49 -10.29 -1.42
C ASN A 243 -7.93 -11.00 -2.66
N SER A 244 -7.17 -12.07 -2.44
CA SER A 244 -6.58 -12.88 -3.51
C SER A 244 -7.65 -13.77 -4.15
N LEU A 245 -7.42 -14.20 -5.40
CA LEU A 245 -8.31 -15.16 -6.05
C LEU A 245 -8.31 -16.48 -5.28
N ASN A 246 -9.49 -17.09 -5.16
CA ASN A 246 -9.59 -18.42 -4.58
C ASN A 246 -9.13 -19.49 -5.62
N PRO A 247 -8.87 -20.73 -5.19
CA PRO A 247 -8.42 -21.79 -6.09
C PRO A 247 -9.36 -22.08 -7.26
N GLN A 248 -10.68 -21.91 -7.08
CA GLN A 248 -11.66 -22.13 -8.13
C GLN A 248 -11.59 -21.03 -9.21
N ASP A 249 -11.45 -19.76 -8.82
CA ASP A 249 -11.28 -18.67 -9.77
C ASP A 249 -9.99 -18.82 -10.58
N ILE A 250 -8.90 -19.26 -9.94
CA ILE A 250 -7.64 -19.55 -10.63
C ILE A 250 -7.84 -20.68 -11.64
N HIS A 251 -8.49 -21.78 -11.25
CA HIS A 251 -8.81 -22.90 -12.12
C HIS A 251 -9.66 -22.46 -13.33
N ASP A 252 -10.68 -21.64 -13.09
CA ASP A 252 -11.56 -21.12 -14.14
C ASP A 252 -10.80 -20.25 -15.14
N ILE A 253 -9.91 -19.36 -14.65
CA ILE A 253 -9.06 -18.54 -15.52
C ILE A 253 -8.16 -19.43 -16.37
N VAL A 254 -7.50 -20.43 -15.77
CA VAL A 254 -6.61 -21.36 -16.51
C VAL A 254 -7.39 -22.14 -17.57
N THR A 255 -8.60 -22.59 -17.25
CA THR A 255 -9.49 -23.29 -18.19
C THR A 255 -9.87 -22.39 -19.36
N ILE A 256 -10.31 -21.15 -19.07
CA ILE A 256 -10.66 -20.17 -20.10
C ILE A 256 -9.44 -19.84 -20.99
N LEU A 257 -8.24 -19.70 -20.41
CA LEU A 257 -7.02 -19.49 -21.19
C LEU A 257 -6.75 -20.68 -22.13
N GLY A 258 -6.92 -21.91 -21.64
CA GLY A 258 -6.79 -23.13 -22.43
C GLY A 258 -7.75 -23.19 -23.62
N ASP A 259 -9.01 -22.79 -23.44
CA ASP A 259 -10.01 -22.71 -24.52
C ASP A 259 -9.54 -21.81 -25.69
N PHE A 260 -8.72 -20.80 -25.40
CA PHE A 260 -8.16 -19.86 -26.39
C PHE A 260 -6.72 -20.22 -26.80
N GLY A 261 -6.20 -21.37 -26.38
CA GLY A 261 -4.85 -21.84 -26.71
C GLY A 261 -3.73 -21.07 -26.01
N PHE A 262 -4.02 -20.41 -24.89
CA PHE A 262 -3.01 -19.74 -24.06
C PHE A 262 -2.58 -20.61 -22.88
N GLN A 263 -1.28 -20.58 -22.57
CA GLN A 263 -0.73 -21.16 -21.35
C GLN A 263 -0.68 -20.12 -20.23
N ALA A 264 -1.11 -20.48 -19.02
CA ALA A 264 -0.96 -19.63 -17.84
C ALA A 264 0.44 -19.76 -17.24
N LEU A 265 1.14 -18.63 -17.06
CA LEU A 265 2.34 -18.52 -16.24
C LEU A 265 1.93 -17.89 -14.89
N ILE A 266 1.76 -18.71 -13.87
CA ILE A 266 1.26 -18.26 -12.57
C ILE A 266 2.42 -17.70 -11.73
N ASN A 267 2.28 -16.45 -11.28
CA ASN A 267 3.27 -15.78 -10.44
C ASN A 267 3.34 -16.41 -9.04
N ASN A 268 4.55 -16.60 -8.55
CA ASN A 268 4.82 -16.89 -7.14
C ASN A 268 5.13 -15.58 -6.40
N PRO A 269 4.48 -15.27 -5.27
CA PRO A 269 4.64 -14.01 -4.55
C PRO A 269 6.09 -13.74 -4.08
N ASN A 270 6.95 -14.76 -4.04
CA ASN A 270 8.35 -14.63 -3.65
C ASN A 270 9.28 -14.23 -4.82
N ILE A 271 8.75 -14.07 -6.03
CA ILE A 271 9.55 -13.67 -7.19
C ILE A 271 9.89 -12.17 -7.10
N PRO A 272 11.18 -11.79 -7.16
CA PRO A 272 11.60 -10.38 -7.20
C PRO A 272 11.01 -9.62 -8.39
N PHE A 273 10.77 -8.32 -8.22
CA PHE A 273 10.10 -7.49 -9.22
C PHE A 273 10.81 -7.54 -10.58
N ARG A 274 12.15 -7.54 -10.57
CA ARG A 274 12.95 -7.63 -11.81
C ARG A 274 12.76 -8.93 -12.57
N LYS A 275 12.61 -10.06 -11.86
CA LYS A 275 12.36 -11.35 -12.52
C LYS A 275 10.96 -11.38 -13.12
N LEU A 276 9.99 -10.81 -12.41
CA LEU A 276 8.63 -10.70 -12.91
C LEU A 276 8.56 -9.81 -14.17
N LEU A 277 9.25 -8.67 -14.17
CA LEU A 277 9.38 -7.81 -15.36
C LEU A 277 10.16 -8.48 -16.50
N SER A 278 11.08 -9.40 -16.20
CA SER A 278 11.75 -10.16 -17.27
C SER A 278 10.80 -11.17 -17.90
N ALA A 279 9.91 -11.79 -17.11
CA ALA A 279 8.90 -12.71 -17.61
C ALA A 279 7.89 -12.04 -18.54
N THR A 280 7.68 -10.72 -18.43
CA THR A 280 6.77 -10.01 -19.34
C THR A 280 7.28 -9.94 -20.79
N LYS A 281 8.54 -10.29 -21.07
CA LYS A 281 9.08 -10.26 -22.44
C LYS A 281 8.47 -11.32 -23.34
N GLU A 282 8.05 -12.45 -22.78
CA GLU A 282 7.62 -13.65 -23.52
C GLU A 282 6.10 -13.90 -23.46
N VAL A 283 5.34 -13.05 -22.76
CA VAL A 283 3.89 -13.21 -22.58
C VAL A 283 3.11 -12.23 -23.43
N ALA A 284 1.92 -12.64 -23.85
CA ALA A 284 0.99 -11.83 -24.64
C ALA A 284 0.23 -10.80 -23.81
N GLY A 285 0.05 -11.06 -22.52
CA GLY A 285 -0.74 -10.21 -21.64
C GLY A 285 -0.62 -10.59 -20.17
N ILE A 286 -1.24 -9.77 -19.33
CA ILE A 286 -1.23 -9.89 -17.88
C ILE A 286 -2.67 -10.02 -17.39
N ILE A 287 -2.95 -11.02 -16.55
CA ILE A 287 -4.17 -11.10 -15.75
C ILE A 287 -3.75 -10.95 -14.29
N ALA A 288 -4.36 -10.02 -13.55
CA ALA A 288 -3.95 -9.78 -12.17
C ALA A 288 -5.10 -9.36 -11.27
N VAL A 289 -5.03 -9.74 -9.99
CA VAL A 289 -5.74 -9.01 -8.94
C VAL A 289 -5.06 -7.66 -8.73
N ARG A 290 -5.86 -6.59 -8.58
CA ARG A 290 -5.32 -5.25 -8.36
C ARG A 290 -4.39 -5.23 -7.16
N SER A 291 -3.13 -4.87 -7.40
CA SER A 291 -2.11 -4.66 -6.37
C SER A 291 -0.99 -3.76 -6.88
N GLY A 292 -0.15 -3.24 -5.97
CA GLY A 292 0.94 -2.33 -6.34
C GLY A 292 2.00 -2.94 -7.27
N ILE A 293 2.03 -4.26 -7.43
CA ILE A 293 2.91 -4.91 -8.42
C ILE A 293 2.42 -4.64 -9.85
N VAL A 294 1.11 -4.51 -10.05
CA VAL A 294 0.51 -4.24 -11.35
C VAL A 294 0.92 -2.85 -11.83
N ASP A 295 0.97 -1.86 -10.93
CA ASP A 295 1.47 -0.52 -11.25
C ASP A 295 2.91 -0.55 -11.77
N PHE A 296 3.76 -1.42 -11.24
CA PHE A 296 5.12 -1.60 -11.73
C PHE A 296 5.18 -2.31 -13.08
N LEU A 297 4.30 -3.30 -13.32
CA LEU A 297 4.30 -4.07 -14.56
C LEU A 297 3.71 -3.33 -15.75
N ILE A 298 3.01 -2.21 -15.57
CA ILE A 298 2.54 -1.39 -16.70
C ILE A 298 3.72 -0.89 -17.56
N GLU A 299 4.94 -0.86 -17.03
CA GLU A 299 6.17 -0.57 -17.80
C GLU A 299 6.34 -1.51 -19.01
N ALA A 300 5.83 -2.75 -18.91
CA ALA A 300 5.88 -3.72 -19.99
C ALA A 300 4.96 -3.35 -21.16
N GLN A 301 4.01 -2.43 -20.97
CA GLN A 301 3.04 -1.99 -22.00
C GLN A 301 2.36 -3.18 -22.69
N LEU A 302 1.89 -4.13 -21.88
CA LEU A 302 1.15 -5.30 -22.34
C LEU A 302 -0.35 -5.13 -22.16
N PRO A 303 -1.16 -5.77 -23.02
CA PRO A 303 -2.56 -6.05 -22.73
C PRO A 303 -2.74 -6.52 -21.29
N THR A 304 -3.63 -5.86 -20.55
CA THR A 304 -3.79 -6.11 -19.11
C THR A 304 -5.26 -6.26 -18.73
N PHE A 305 -5.60 -7.33 -18.04
CA PHE A 305 -6.91 -7.60 -17.45
C PHE A 305 -6.79 -7.57 -15.92
N VAL A 306 -7.49 -6.65 -15.27
CA VAL A 306 -7.38 -6.45 -13.82
C VAL A 306 -8.69 -6.76 -13.12
N ILE A 307 -8.62 -7.66 -12.14
CA ILE A 307 -9.73 -8.03 -11.27
C ILE A 307 -9.63 -7.23 -9.96
N TYR A 308 -10.69 -6.50 -9.65
CA TYR A 308 -10.85 -5.76 -8.41
C TYR A 308 -11.68 -6.58 -7.43
N SER A 309 -11.07 -6.89 -6.30
CA SER A 309 -11.69 -7.54 -5.15
C SER A 309 -11.81 -6.55 -3.98
N SER A 310 -12.52 -6.94 -2.92
CA SER A 310 -12.66 -6.10 -1.74
C SER A 310 -11.32 -5.90 -1.02
N LEU A 311 -11.19 -4.75 -0.36
CA LEU A 311 -10.02 -4.41 0.46
C LEU A 311 -10.32 -4.72 1.93
N PRO A 312 -9.47 -5.51 2.62
CA PRO A 312 -9.68 -5.85 4.02
C PRO A 312 -9.84 -4.63 4.94
N ALA A 313 -10.80 -4.71 5.86
CA ALA A 313 -11.07 -3.67 6.82
C ALA A 313 -9.88 -3.37 7.73
N LYS A 314 -9.52 -2.10 7.84
CA LYS A 314 -8.51 -1.62 8.79
C LYS A 314 -9.05 -1.60 10.23
N PRO A 315 -8.17 -1.45 11.26
CA PRO A 315 -8.58 -1.43 12.66
C PRO A 315 -9.64 -0.39 13.04
N TYR A 316 -9.79 0.68 12.23
CA TYR A 316 -10.77 1.76 12.39
C TYR A 316 -11.92 1.71 11.37
N GLN A 317 -12.06 0.62 10.61
CA GLN A 317 -13.17 0.34 9.69
C GLN A 317 -14.04 -0.80 10.25
N VAL A 318 -15.35 -0.73 9.94
CA VAL A 318 -16.34 -1.74 10.36
C VAL A 318 -16.36 -2.88 9.35
N THR A 319 -16.39 -2.54 8.06
CA THR A 319 -16.50 -3.48 6.94
C THR A 319 -15.34 -3.28 5.98
N ASP A 320 -15.12 -4.31 5.15
CA ASP A 320 -14.22 -4.23 4.02
C ASP A 320 -14.68 -3.13 3.05
N THR A 321 -13.73 -2.63 2.25
CA THR A 321 -14.08 -1.75 1.12
C THR A 321 -14.55 -2.62 -0.03
N GLU A 322 -15.75 -2.37 -0.55
CA GLU A 322 -16.32 -3.12 -1.67
C GLU A 322 -15.48 -3.02 -2.94
N SER A 323 -15.54 -4.06 -3.79
CA SER A 323 -14.77 -4.15 -5.04
C SER A 323 -15.02 -2.99 -6.01
N THR A 324 -16.26 -2.48 -6.07
CA THR A 324 -16.64 -1.31 -6.88
C THR A 324 -15.93 -0.04 -6.39
N SER A 325 -15.90 0.16 -5.08
CA SER A 325 -15.15 1.26 -4.45
C SER A 325 -13.64 1.10 -4.65
N ALA A 326 -13.12 -0.12 -4.59
CA ALA A 326 -11.72 -0.40 -4.87
C ALA A 326 -11.36 -0.05 -6.32
N LEU A 327 -12.21 -0.39 -7.29
CA LEU A 327 -12.05 -0.02 -8.70
C LEU A 327 -11.98 1.51 -8.88
N LEU A 328 -12.94 2.25 -8.33
CA LEU A 328 -12.92 3.72 -8.42
C LEU A 328 -11.63 4.31 -7.84
N GLN A 329 -11.20 3.78 -6.68
CA GLN A 329 -10.04 4.28 -5.96
C GLN A 329 -8.71 3.95 -6.61
N TYR A 330 -8.59 2.79 -7.23
CA TYR A 330 -7.31 2.24 -7.66
C TYR A 330 -7.23 1.94 -9.16
N SER A 331 -8.23 2.36 -9.95
CA SER A 331 -8.25 2.21 -11.42
C SER A 331 -6.94 2.67 -12.07
N LEU A 332 -6.43 1.82 -12.95
CA LEU A 332 -5.23 2.05 -13.75
C LEU A 332 -5.49 2.97 -14.94
N LYS A 333 -6.76 3.24 -15.31
CA LYS A 333 -7.12 4.17 -16.39
C LYS A 333 -6.57 5.58 -16.17
N TYR A 334 -6.36 5.94 -14.91
CA TYR A 334 -5.83 7.25 -14.50
C TYR A 334 -4.31 7.27 -14.39
N ASN A 335 -3.64 6.14 -14.59
CA ASN A 335 -2.19 6.07 -14.58
C ASN A 335 -1.62 6.74 -15.86
N PRO A 336 -0.55 7.56 -15.77
CA PRO A 336 0.05 8.18 -16.96
C PRO A 336 0.47 7.21 -18.07
N GLN A 337 0.74 5.96 -17.72
CA GLN A 337 1.07 4.88 -18.63
C GLN A 337 -0.02 3.79 -18.61
N CYS A 338 -1.26 4.19 -18.91
CA CYS A 338 -2.37 3.24 -19.04
C CYS A 338 -1.98 2.12 -20.02
N PRO A 339 -2.07 0.83 -19.62
CA PRO A 339 -1.74 -0.29 -20.50
C PRO A 339 -2.61 -0.29 -21.77
N PRO A 340 -2.09 -0.78 -22.91
CA PRO A 340 -2.92 -1.05 -24.07
C PRO A 340 -3.95 -2.14 -23.72
N LEU A 341 -5.12 -2.14 -24.39
CA LEU A 341 -6.20 -3.12 -24.17
C LEU A 341 -6.46 -3.40 -22.68
N LEU A 342 -6.55 -2.35 -21.86
CA LEU A 342 -6.86 -2.46 -20.44
C LEU A 342 -8.34 -2.78 -20.24
N GLU A 343 -8.62 -3.93 -19.61
CA GLU A 343 -9.94 -4.28 -19.09
C GLU A 343 -9.89 -4.33 -17.56
N GLU A 344 -10.84 -3.66 -16.89
CA GLU A 344 -10.93 -3.60 -15.44
C GLU A 344 -12.31 -4.07 -14.99
N VAL A 345 -12.36 -5.09 -14.14
CA VAL A 345 -13.60 -5.74 -13.74
C VAL A 345 -13.68 -5.91 -12.24
N VAL A 346 -14.90 -5.98 -11.72
CA VAL A 346 -15.15 -6.47 -10.36
C VAL A 346 -15.30 -8.00 -10.39
N ASP A 347 -14.91 -8.64 -9.30
CA ASP A 347 -14.82 -10.10 -9.14
C ASP A 347 -16.04 -10.91 -9.65
N GLN A 348 -17.26 -10.38 -9.52
CA GLN A 348 -18.47 -11.11 -9.91
C GLN A 348 -18.63 -11.31 -11.42
N ASP A 349 -18.04 -10.45 -12.26
CA ASP A 349 -18.29 -10.41 -13.70
C ASP A 349 -17.10 -10.88 -14.56
N PHE A 350 -16.00 -11.30 -13.92
CA PHE A 350 -14.73 -11.43 -14.64
C PHE A 350 -14.75 -12.49 -15.75
N ARG A 351 -15.49 -13.59 -15.59
CA ARG A 351 -15.45 -14.73 -16.53
C ARG A 351 -15.93 -14.36 -17.93
N ILE A 352 -17.04 -13.62 -18.03
CA ILE A 352 -17.62 -13.19 -19.32
C ILE A 352 -16.68 -12.18 -19.99
N LYS A 353 -16.21 -11.20 -19.19
CA LYS A 353 -15.30 -10.15 -19.65
C LYS A 353 -13.95 -10.70 -20.08
N LEU A 354 -13.43 -11.71 -19.39
CA LEU A 354 -12.17 -12.37 -19.72
C LEU A 354 -12.25 -13.02 -21.11
N ARG A 355 -13.34 -13.74 -21.42
CA ARG A 355 -13.54 -14.34 -22.74
C ARG A 355 -13.59 -13.28 -23.85
N GLN A 356 -14.26 -12.14 -23.60
CA GLN A 356 -14.30 -11.03 -24.54
C GLN A 356 -12.91 -10.41 -24.76
N TRP A 357 -12.18 -10.16 -23.67
CA TRP A 357 -10.84 -9.60 -23.71
C TRP A 357 -9.84 -10.51 -24.44
N LEU A 358 -9.89 -11.83 -24.20
CA LEU A 358 -9.05 -12.81 -24.91
C LEU A 358 -9.36 -12.89 -26.40
N SER A 359 -10.64 -12.76 -26.78
CA SER A 359 -11.05 -12.71 -28.19
C SER A 359 -10.45 -11.51 -28.92
N ASN A 360 -10.40 -10.35 -28.25
CA ASN A 360 -9.75 -9.15 -28.79
C ASN A 360 -8.22 -9.31 -28.83
N LEU A 361 -7.62 -9.85 -27.76
CA LEU A 361 -6.18 -10.10 -27.68
C LEU A 361 -5.69 -11.04 -28.80
N ASP A 362 -6.42 -12.13 -29.06
CA ASP A 362 -6.09 -13.10 -30.11
C ASP A 362 -6.17 -12.48 -31.52
N LYS A 363 -7.09 -11.54 -31.73
CA LYS A 363 -7.21 -10.79 -32.99
C LYS A 363 -6.09 -9.78 -33.18
N ASP A 364 -5.69 -9.08 -32.11
CA ASP A 364 -4.75 -7.97 -32.22
C ASP A 364 -3.27 -8.42 -32.25
N GLU A 365 -2.93 -9.53 -31.58
CA GLU A 365 -1.53 -9.98 -31.42
C GLU A 365 -1.18 -11.25 -32.23
N PHE A 366 -2.15 -12.03 -32.71
CA PHE A 366 -1.88 -13.36 -33.31
C PHE A 366 -2.68 -13.75 -34.57
N LYS A 367 -3.57 -12.89 -35.06
CA LYS A 367 -4.28 -13.05 -36.35
C LYS A 367 -3.96 -11.88 -37.25
#